data_AF-A0A935WC84-F1
#
_entry.id   AF-A0A935WC84-F1
#
_cell.length_a   1.000
_cell.length_b   1.000
_cell.length_c   1.000
_cell.angle_alpha   90.00
_cell.angle_beta   90.00
_cell.angle_gamma   90.00
#
_symmetry.space_group_name_H-M   'P 1'
#
loop_
_entity.id
_entity.type
_entity.pdbx_description
1 polymer ?
#
loop_
_entity_poly.entity_id
_entity_poly.type
_entity_poly.pdbx_seq_one_letter_code
_entity_poly.pdbx_strand_id
1 'polypeptide(L)'
;MGDEVLRWIVEVARQFMPNRHFPDKAVDLLDQAVAHGVSRGLTAVTRVEAEAVVKRMLGLPSLERARLASLRDRLVQEQLLDDDSAERLVGRLEVTSRGLDLRAARPNAVVALGGEMHEHAPALAEVIAEGLYGDARRVVRIDFARFQDDASLTALLGSPAGYVGYEDRHALYALAEMPWSVVLCDRIDRCHPSVLAAFLPAITQGVITDFQGRRIYLSDAVVLMTLGAARDREIGTIGFAAAAPASDRDEPEPDLTERLGPELAATVDFWFDEAPATSALGSDWITTRLLPEVAARHREHGVTLDWDASIVT
;
A
#
# COMPACT_ATOMS: atom_id res chain seq x y z
N MET A 1 21.13 -29.04 -11.34
CA MET A 1 20.91 -27.60 -11.57
C MET A 1 22.21 -27.02 -12.14
N GLY A 2 22.17 -26.09 -13.08
CA GLY A 2 23.38 -25.50 -13.68
C GLY A 2 23.88 -24.26 -12.92
N ASP A 3 25.17 -23.93 -13.08
CA ASP A 3 25.83 -22.76 -12.44
C ASP A 3 25.18 -21.42 -12.79
N GLU A 4 24.56 -21.31 -13.96
CA GLU A 4 23.80 -20.13 -14.38
C GLU A 4 22.64 -19.84 -13.42
N VAL A 5 21.90 -20.88 -13.03
CA VAL A 5 20.73 -20.76 -12.14
C VAL A 5 21.18 -20.35 -10.74
N LEU A 6 22.29 -20.92 -10.25
CA LEU A 6 22.87 -20.55 -8.95
C LEU A 6 23.33 -19.08 -8.93
N ARG A 7 24.02 -18.63 -9.98
CA ARG A 7 24.43 -17.21 -10.11
C ARG A 7 23.21 -16.28 -10.12
N TRP A 8 22.19 -16.64 -10.91
CA TRP A 8 20.96 -15.87 -10.98
C TRP A 8 20.23 -15.80 -9.63
N ILE A 9 20.13 -16.90 -8.87
CA ILE A 9 19.53 -16.90 -7.52
C ILE A 9 20.29 -15.96 -6.58
N VAL A 10 21.64 -15.97 -6.62
CA VAL A 10 22.46 -15.07 -5.80
C VAL A 10 22.24 -13.61 -6.18
N GLU A 11 22.17 -13.30 -7.47
CA GLU A 11 21.90 -11.94 -7.97
C GLU A 11 20.52 -11.46 -7.52
N VAL A 12 19.48 -12.28 -7.69
CA VAL A 12 18.12 -11.97 -7.26
C VAL A 12 18.02 -11.81 -5.75
N ALA A 13 18.61 -12.72 -4.96
CA ALA A 13 18.64 -12.59 -3.51
C ALA A 13 19.36 -11.30 -3.05
N ARG A 14 20.41 -10.89 -3.77
CA ARG A 14 21.12 -9.64 -3.48
C ARG A 14 20.23 -8.43 -3.71
N GLN A 15 19.56 -8.40 -4.86
CA GLN A 15 18.74 -7.27 -5.30
C GLN A 15 17.46 -7.15 -4.48
N PHE A 16 16.78 -8.26 -4.25
CA PHE A 16 15.39 -8.27 -3.79
C PHE A 16 15.25 -8.70 -2.32
N MET A 17 16.27 -9.25 -1.67
CA MET A 17 16.17 -9.58 -0.24
C MET A 17 17.16 -8.77 0.60
N PRO A 18 17.03 -7.42 0.67
CA PRO A 18 17.94 -6.57 1.45
C PRO A 18 17.82 -6.85 2.96
N ASN A 19 16.67 -7.37 3.41
CA ASN A 19 16.40 -7.66 4.83
C ASN A 19 16.96 -9.01 5.32
N ARG A 20 17.60 -9.78 4.43
CA ARG A 20 18.20 -11.08 4.79
C ARG A 20 19.69 -11.12 4.42
N HIS A 21 20.42 -11.92 5.17
CA HIS A 21 21.87 -12.04 5.03
C HIS A 21 22.23 -13.25 4.16
N PHE A 22 23.33 -13.11 3.41
CA PHE A 22 23.94 -14.25 2.75
C PHE A 22 24.68 -15.13 3.77
N PRO A 23 24.75 -16.45 3.57
CA PRO A 23 24.24 -17.19 2.42
C PRO A 23 22.74 -17.56 2.50
N ASP A 24 22.14 -17.50 3.69
CA ASP A 24 20.81 -18.05 4.00
C ASP A 24 19.74 -17.66 2.99
N LYS A 25 19.67 -16.37 2.61
CA LYS A 25 18.68 -15.90 1.64
C LYS A 25 18.77 -16.54 0.26
N ALA A 26 19.95 -16.90 -0.20
CA ALA A 26 20.11 -17.60 -1.47
C ALA A 26 19.78 -19.09 -1.32
N VAL A 27 20.10 -19.68 -0.17
CA VAL A 27 19.78 -21.07 0.15
C VAL A 27 18.27 -21.25 0.24
N ASP A 28 17.54 -20.34 0.90
CA ASP A 28 16.08 -20.39 0.99
C ASP A 28 15.42 -20.42 -0.41
N LEU A 29 15.88 -19.56 -1.32
CA LEU A 29 15.38 -19.51 -2.70
C LEU A 29 15.73 -20.76 -3.49
N LEU A 30 16.96 -21.27 -3.30
CA LEU A 30 17.42 -22.51 -3.91
C LEU A 30 16.58 -23.71 -3.45
N ASP A 31 16.39 -23.86 -2.14
CA ASP A 31 15.65 -24.97 -1.53
C ASP A 31 14.23 -25.03 -2.05
N GLN A 32 13.56 -23.89 -2.17
CA GLN A 32 12.21 -23.84 -2.70
C GLN A 32 12.13 -24.10 -4.21
N ALA A 33 13.10 -23.61 -5.00
CA ALA A 33 13.19 -23.93 -6.42
C ALA A 33 13.39 -25.44 -6.64
N VAL A 34 14.26 -26.07 -5.83
CA VAL A 34 14.52 -27.52 -5.85
C VAL A 34 13.29 -28.30 -5.38
N ALA A 35 12.67 -27.92 -4.26
CA ALA A 35 11.47 -28.57 -3.74
C ALA A 35 10.33 -28.55 -4.76
N HIS A 36 10.13 -27.41 -5.44
CA HIS A 36 9.18 -27.33 -6.54
C HIS A 36 9.54 -28.28 -7.68
N GLY A 37 10.81 -28.31 -8.11
CA GLY A 37 11.26 -29.21 -9.16
C GLY A 37 11.02 -30.69 -8.83
N VAL A 38 11.34 -31.10 -7.60
CA VAL A 38 11.11 -32.46 -7.09
C VAL A 38 9.63 -32.81 -7.11
N SER A 39 8.75 -31.89 -6.66
CA SER A 39 7.30 -32.12 -6.68
C SER A 39 6.70 -32.30 -8.09
N ARG A 40 7.39 -31.81 -9.13
CA ARG A 40 7.00 -32.01 -10.54
C ARG A 40 7.71 -33.19 -11.21
N GLY A 41 8.50 -33.96 -10.47
CA GLY A 41 9.25 -35.10 -11.01
C GLY A 41 10.42 -34.70 -11.91
N LEU A 42 10.91 -33.47 -11.80
CA LEU A 42 12.02 -32.98 -12.60
C LEU A 42 13.35 -33.50 -12.04
N THR A 43 14.22 -33.98 -12.94
CA THR A 43 15.58 -34.43 -12.59
C THR A 43 16.59 -33.29 -12.60
N ALA A 44 16.23 -32.14 -13.18
CA ALA A 44 17.02 -30.91 -13.14
C ALA A 44 16.09 -29.69 -13.15
N VAL A 45 16.39 -28.71 -12.29
CA VAL A 45 15.72 -27.40 -12.29
C VAL A 45 16.39 -26.49 -13.33
N THR A 46 15.59 -26.01 -14.27
CA THR A 46 15.99 -25.02 -15.28
C THR A 46 15.85 -23.60 -14.76
N ARG A 47 16.44 -22.62 -15.46
CA ARG A 47 16.30 -21.20 -15.11
C ARG A 47 14.83 -20.75 -15.11
N VAL A 48 14.03 -21.22 -16.06
CA VAL A 48 12.61 -20.85 -16.18
C VAL A 48 11.81 -21.32 -14.96
N GLU A 49 12.06 -22.54 -14.48
CA GLU A 49 11.39 -23.09 -13.29
C GLU A 49 11.83 -22.38 -12.01
N ALA A 50 13.13 -22.14 -11.85
CA ALA A 50 13.66 -21.38 -10.72
C ALA A 50 13.10 -19.95 -10.70
N GLU A 51 13.04 -19.29 -11.86
CA GLU A 51 12.46 -17.96 -12.02
C GLU A 51 11.00 -17.90 -11.57
N ALA A 52 10.17 -18.84 -12.01
CA ALA A 52 8.76 -18.89 -11.65
C ALA A 52 8.55 -19.05 -10.13
N VAL A 53 9.35 -19.90 -9.47
CA VAL A 53 9.25 -20.16 -8.03
C VAL A 53 9.76 -18.98 -7.23
N VAL A 54 10.96 -18.49 -7.56
CA VAL A 54 11.62 -17.42 -6.81
C VAL A 54 10.85 -16.12 -6.94
N LYS A 55 10.35 -15.77 -8.15
CA LYS A 55 9.50 -14.58 -8.32
C LYS A 55 8.25 -14.67 -7.45
N ARG A 56 7.58 -15.82 -7.45
CA ARG A 56 6.40 -16.07 -6.60
C ARG A 56 6.72 -15.97 -5.11
N MET A 57 7.82 -16.56 -4.65
CA MET A 57 8.23 -16.51 -3.23
C MET A 57 8.53 -15.10 -2.74
N LEU A 58 9.24 -14.35 -3.57
CA LEU A 58 9.61 -12.98 -3.26
C LEU A 58 8.44 -12.02 -3.48
N GLY A 59 7.28 -12.48 -3.95
CA GLY A 59 6.23 -11.56 -4.41
C GLY A 59 6.74 -10.59 -5.47
N LEU A 60 7.85 -10.91 -6.16
CA LEU A 60 8.32 -10.13 -7.29
C LEU A 60 7.24 -10.27 -8.34
N PRO A 61 6.57 -9.17 -8.68
CA PRO A 61 5.61 -9.28 -9.74
C PRO A 61 6.40 -9.60 -11.00
N SER A 62 5.84 -10.46 -11.84
CA SER A 62 5.98 -10.13 -13.25
C SER A 62 5.24 -8.81 -13.43
N LEU A 63 5.92 -7.66 -13.23
CA LEU A 63 5.44 -6.33 -13.64
C LEU A 63 5.44 -6.25 -15.18
N GLU A 64 4.94 -7.31 -15.80
CA GLU A 64 4.62 -7.41 -17.20
C GLU A 64 3.57 -6.35 -17.48
N ARG A 65 3.73 -5.67 -18.61
CA ARG A 65 2.79 -4.64 -19.06
C ARG A 65 1.33 -5.07 -18.95
N ALA A 66 1.04 -6.36 -19.17
CA ALA A 66 -0.30 -6.93 -19.05
C ALA A 66 -0.88 -6.84 -17.62
N ARG A 67 -0.08 -7.06 -16.56
CA ARG A 67 -0.55 -6.91 -15.17
C ARG A 67 -0.82 -5.45 -14.82
N LEU A 68 0.07 -4.56 -15.23
CA LEU A 68 -0.10 -3.12 -15.00
C LEU A 68 -1.31 -2.56 -15.75
N ALA A 69 -1.55 -3.01 -16.98
CA ALA A 69 -2.76 -2.67 -17.73
C ALA A 69 -4.03 -3.18 -17.03
N SER A 70 -4.01 -4.43 -16.54
CA SER A 70 -5.11 -4.99 -15.77
C SER A 70 -5.35 -4.23 -14.46
N LEU A 71 -4.28 -3.81 -13.76
CA LEU A 71 -4.39 -2.95 -12.58
C LEU A 71 -5.06 -1.62 -12.93
N ARG A 72 -4.65 -0.95 -14.02
CA ARG A 72 -5.27 0.30 -14.49
C ARG A 72 -6.77 0.10 -14.72
N ASP A 73 -7.12 -0.90 -15.52
CA ASP A 73 -8.51 -1.19 -15.87
C ASP A 73 -9.34 -1.47 -14.61
N ARG A 74 -8.79 -2.24 -13.66
CA ARG A 74 -9.46 -2.48 -12.37
C ARG A 74 -9.67 -1.21 -11.59
N LEU A 75 -8.64 -0.38 -11.37
CA LEU A 75 -8.75 0.86 -10.59
C LEU A 75 -9.91 1.76 -11.07
N VAL A 76 -10.08 1.87 -12.40
CA VAL A 76 -11.17 2.63 -13.02
C VAL A 76 -12.51 1.91 -12.87
N GLN A 77 -12.58 0.62 -13.17
CA GLN A 77 -13.83 -0.15 -13.07
C GLN A 77 -14.35 -0.24 -11.63
N GLU A 78 -13.45 -0.33 -10.64
CA GLU A 78 -13.77 -0.36 -9.21
C GLU A 78 -14.16 1.03 -8.68
N GLN A 79 -14.06 2.07 -9.52
CA GLN A 79 -14.30 3.48 -9.16
C GLN A 79 -13.39 3.96 -8.03
N LEU A 80 -12.18 3.41 -7.94
CA LEU A 80 -11.19 3.80 -6.95
C LEU A 80 -10.37 4.99 -7.42
N LEU A 81 -10.18 5.14 -8.74
CA LEU A 81 -9.52 6.29 -9.36
C LEU A 81 -10.20 6.58 -10.71
N ASP A 82 -10.16 7.84 -11.14
CA ASP A 82 -10.53 8.19 -12.51
C ASP A 82 -9.47 7.69 -13.50
N ASP A 83 -9.77 7.73 -14.81
CA ASP A 83 -8.88 7.21 -15.85
C ASP A 83 -7.52 7.93 -15.89
N ASP A 84 -7.47 9.25 -15.70
CA ASP A 84 -6.20 10.01 -15.69
C ASP A 84 -5.35 9.67 -14.46
N SER A 85 -5.98 9.65 -13.28
CA SER A 85 -5.34 9.29 -12.01
C SER A 85 -4.81 7.86 -12.03
N ALA A 86 -5.57 6.90 -12.58
CA ALA A 86 -5.16 5.51 -12.74
C ALA A 86 -3.99 5.39 -13.73
N GLU A 87 -4.05 6.06 -14.88
CA GLU A 87 -2.98 6.03 -15.90
C GLU A 87 -1.68 6.64 -15.35
N ARG A 88 -1.76 7.75 -14.61
CA ARG A 88 -0.60 8.40 -13.97
C ARG A 88 0.06 7.49 -12.93
N LEU A 89 -0.73 6.87 -12.06
CA LEU A 89 -0.21 5.94 -11.05
C LEU A 89 0.47 4.74 -11.71
N VAL A 90 -0.18 4.12 -12.70
CA VAL A 90 0.37 2.95 -13.40
C VAL A 90 1.62 3.31 -14.21
N GLY A 91 1.65 4.49 -14.84
CA GLY A 91 2.84 4.99 -15.54
C GLY A 91 4.04 5.17 -14.61
N ARG A 92 3.83 5.68 -13.38
CA ARG A 92 4.87 5.75 -12.35
C ARG A 92 5.39 4.38 -11.97
N LEU A 93 4.49 3.42 -11.72
CA LEU A 93 4.84 2.05 -11.38
C LEU A 93 5.57 1.35 -12.54
N GLU A 94 5.24 1.64 -13.79
CA GLU A 94 5.98 1.13 -14.95
C GLU A 94 7.42 1.64 -14.97
N VAL A 95 7.66 2.91 -14.65
CA VAL A 95 9.03 3.48 -14.57
C VAL A 95 9.84 2.83 -13.45
N THR A 96 9.28 2.73 -12.23
CA THR A 96 10.00 2.16 -11.09
C THR A 96 10.22 0.65 -11.23
N SER A 97 9.24 -0.08 -11.78
CA SER A 97 9.34 -1.52 -12.06
C SER A 97 10.50 -1.88 -12.99
N ARG A 98 10.86 -0.95 -13.89
CA ARG A 98 11.96 -1.11 -14.85
C ARG A 98 13.30 -0.65 -14.33
N GLY A 99 13.36 -0.14 -13.09
CA GLY A 99 14.55 0.47 -12.52
C GLY A 99 15.00 1.71 -13.29
N LEU A 100 14.07 2.39 -13.99
CA LEU A 100 14.36 3.60 -14.76
C LEU A 100 14.23 4.88 -13.91
N ASP A 101 13.84 4.73 -12.64
CA ASP A 101 13.74 5.85 -11.72
C ASP A 101 15.13 6.31 -11.26
N LEU A 102 15.38 7.61 -11.42
CA LEU A 102 16.58 8.26 -10.89
C LEU A 102 16.62 8.26 -9.35
N ARG A 103 15.46 8.06 -8.71
CA ARG A 103 15.30 7.99 -7.25
C ARG A 103 14.96 6.58 -6.78
N ALA A 104 15.64 5.56 -7.33
CA ALA A 104 15.39 4.13 -7.05
C ALA A 104 15.42 3.71 -5.56
N ALA A 105 15.96 4.54 -4.67
CA ALA A 105 15.92 4.28 -3.23
C ALA A 105 14.54 4.58 -2.62
N ARG A 106 13.75 5.50 -3.17
CA ARG A 106 12.41 5.86 -2.66
C ARG A 106 11.40 4.73 -2.88
N PRO A 107 10.27 4.73 -2.16
CA PRO A 107 9.13 3.88 -2.50
C PRO A 107 8.73 4.00 -3.99
N ASN A 108 8.20 2.91 -4.55
CA ASN A 108 7.79 2.81 -5.94
C ASN A 108 6.76 3.89 -6.33
N ALA A 109 5.88 4.24 -5.40
CA ALA A 109 5.03 5.42 -5.51
C ALA A 109 4.70 5.94 -4.12
N VAL A 110 4.58 7.26 -4.00
CA VAL A 110 4.09 7.94 -2.79
C VAL A 110 2.85 8.74 -3.17
N VAL A 111 1.68 8.30 -2.72
CA VAL A 111 0.39 8.89 -3.04
C VAL A 111 -0.21 9.47 -1.77
N ALA A 112 -0.68 10.71 -1.82
CA ALA A 112 -1.44 11.31 -0.76
C ALA A 112 -2.92 11.42 -1.18
N LEU A 113 -3.81 11.07 -0.24
CA LEU A 113 -5.25 10.91 -0.43
C LEU A 113 -5.98 11.88 0.50
N GLY A 114 -6.71 12.82 -0.07
CA GLY A 114 -7.51 13.84 0.63
C GLY A 114 -9.01 13.64 0.44
N GLY A 115 -9.81 14.61 0.92
CA GLY A 115 -11.25 14.66 0.68
C GLY A 115 -11.98 13.30 0.77
N GLU A 116 -12.71 12.97 -0.29
CA GLU A 116 -13.52 11.75 -0.42
C GLU A 116 -12.66 10.49 -0.67
N MET A 117 -11.42 10.67 -1.12
CA MET A 117 -10.48 9.57 -1.37
C MET A 117 -10.03 8.85 -0.10
N HIS A 118 -10.15 9.49 1.07
CA HIS A 118 -9.86 8.86 2.35
C HIS A 118 -10.66 7.56 2.57
N GLU A 119 -11.96 7.56 2.21
CA GLU A 119 -12.84 6.40 2.40
C GLU A 119 -12.48 5.24 1.46
N HIS A 120 -11.94 5.55 0.29
CA HIS A 120 -11.53 4.58 -0.74
C HIS A 120 -10.13 4.01 -0.50
N ALA A 121 -9.33 4.61 0.38
CA ALA A 121 -7.94 4.25 0.60
C ALA A 121 -7.70 2.77 0.97
N PRO A 122 -8.53 2.11 1.83
CA PRO A 122 -8.37 0.68 2.11
C PRO A 122 -8.57 -0.20 0.87
N ALA A 123 -9.64 0.04 0.10
CA ALA A 123 -9.93 -0.72 -1.11
C ALA A 123 -8.87 -0.47 -2.20
N LEU A 124 -8.43 0.78 -2.35
CA LEU A 124 -7.31 1.15 -3.23
C LEU A 124 -6.03 0.39 -2.85
N ALA A 125 -5.73 0.30 -1.56
CA ALA A 125 -4.56 -0.43 -1.09
C ALA A 125 -4.63 -1.92 -1.44
N GLU A 126 -5.78 -2.56 -1.25
CA GLU A 126 -6.01 -3.97 -1.55
C GLU A 126 -5.91 -4.26 -3.05
N VAL A 127 -6.52 -3.43 -3.91
CA VAL A 127 -6.46 -3.58 -5.37
C VAL A 127 -5.03 -3.40 -5.90
N ILE A 128 -4.30 -2.40 -5.39
CA ILE A 128 -2.88 -2.22 -5.73
C ILE A 128 -2.04 -3.41 -5.23
N ALA A 129 -2.27 -3.87 -4.00
CA ALA A 129 -1.53 -4.99 -3.43
C ALA A 129 -1.76 -6.29 -4.21
N GLU A 130 -2.98 -6.56 -4.64
CA GLU A 130 -3.30 -7.71 -5.49
C GLU A 130 -2.71 -7.57 -6.89
N GLY A 131 -2.88 -6.41 -7.53
CA GLY A 131 -2.42 -6.18 -8.90
C GLY A 131 -0.90 -6.19 -9.03
N LEU A 132 -0.18 -5.65 -8.04
CA LEU A 132 1.27 -5.67 -8.00
C LEU A 132 1.77 -6.96 -7.38
N TYR A 133 1.43 -7.26 -6.13
CA TYR A 133 2.12 -8.32 -5.38
C TYR A 133 1.40 -9.68 -5.40
N GLY A 134 0.24 -9.77 -6.06
CA GLY A 134 -0.52 -11.00 -6.25
C GLY A 134 -1.33 -11.45 -5.03
N ASP A 135 -1.41 -10.63 -3.97
CA ASP A 135 -2.21 -10.92 -2.78
C ASP A 135 -2.72 -9.59 -2.19
N ALA A 136 -4.05 -9.42 -2.15
CA ALA A 136 -4.71 -8.24 -1.58
C ALA A 136 -4.35 -8.01 -0.10
N ARG A 137 -3.92 -9.06 0.62
CA ARG A 137 -3.52 -8.97 2.03
C ARG A 137 -2.12 -8.41 2.22
N ARG A 138 -1.39 -8.09 1.14
CA ARG A 138 -0.07 -7.43 1.21
C ARG A 138 -0.20 -5.93 1.48
N VAL A 139 -1.00 -5.59 2.48
CA VAL A 139 -1.24 -4.23 2.95
C VAL A 139 -0.78 -4.14 4.40
N VAL A 140 0.13 -3.21 4.68
CA VAL A 140 0.53 -2.86 6.05
C VAL A 140 -0.12 -1.53 6.41
N ARG A 141 -1.09 -1.57 7.30
CA ARG A 141 -1.83 -0.38 7.74
C ARG A 141 -1.26 0.17 9.04
N ILE A 142 -0.97 1.47 9.05
CA ILE A 142 -0.48 2.21 10.22
C ILE A 142 -1.39 3.41 10.43
N ASP A 143 -2.09 3.45 11.57
CA ASP A 143 -2.96 4.56 11.96
C ASP A 143 -2.15 5.61 12.72
N PHE A 144 -1.78 6.68 12.02
CA PHE A 144 -0.89 7.73 12.54
C PHE A 144 -1.58 8.65 13.55
N ALA A 145 -2.90 8.75 13.53
CA ALA A 145 -3.65 9.52 14.54
C ALA A 145 -3.52 8.94 15.96
N ARG A 146 -2.93 7.74 16.13
CA ARG A 146 -2.59 7.18 17.44
C ARG A 146 -1.31 7.79 18.04
N PHE A 147 -0.51 8.46 17.22
CA PHE A 147 0.82 8.94 17.59
C PHE A 147 0.81 10.45 17.89
N GLN A 148 0.05 10.89 18.89
CA GLN A 148 -0.19 12.32 19.17
C GLN A 148 0.76 12.95 20.19
N ASP A 149 1.58 12.15 20.88
CA ASP A 149 2.50 12.62 21.92
C ASP A 149 3.96 12.29 21.61
N ASP A 150 4.89 12.86 22.37
CA ASP A 150 6.33 12.58 22.18
C ASP A 150 6.70 11.12 22.47
N ALA A 151 5.97 10.44 23.37
CA ALA A 151 6.17 9.03 23.69
C ALA A 151 5.78 8.10 22.52
N SER A 152 5.00 8.61 21.57
CA SER A 152 4.53 7.87 20.40
C SER A 152 5.65 7.41 19.46
N LEU A 153 6.82 8.05 19.51
CA LEU A 153 7.99 7.58 18.75
C LEU A 153 8.37 6.14 19.13
N THR A 154 8.28 5.81 20.41
CA THR A 154 8.56 4.45 20.90
C THR A 154 7.49 3.45 20.44
N ALA A 155 6.24 3.87 20.32
CA ALA A 155 5.18 3.01 19.78
C ALA A 155 5.35 2.75 18.27
N LEU A 156 5.88 3.74 17.52
CA LEU A 156 6.14 3.59 16.09
C LEU A 156 7.44 2.82 15.80
N LEU A 157 8.54 3.16 16.47
CA LEU A 157 9.92 2.68 16.21
C LEU A 157 10.39 1.60 17.20
N GLY A 158 9.53 1.18 18.13
CA GLY A 158 9.89 0.27 19.21
C GLY A 158 10.62 0.97 20.35
N SER A 159 10.86 0.24 21.44
CA SER A 159 11.60 0.78 22.60
C SER A 159 13.10 0.53 22.46
N PRO A 160 13.97 1.46 22.91
CA PRO A 160 15.41 1.22 23.00
C PRO A 160 15.74 0.10 24.01
N ALA A 161 16.94 -0.47 23.91
CA ALA A 161 17.41 -1.48 24.86
C ALA A 161 17.41 -0.94 26.31
N GLY A 162 16.77 -1.69 27.22
CA GLY A 162 16.66 -1.32 28.63
C GLY A 162 15.39 -0.54 29.01
N TYR A 163 14.48 -0.28 28.07
CA TYR A 163 13.16 0.32 28.33
C TYR A 163 12.04 -0.73 28.32
N VAL A 164 10.95 -0.46 29.03
CA VAL A 164 9.74 -1.30 29.01
C VAL A 164 9.17 -1.30 27.59
N GLY A 165 8.83 -2.48 27.08
CA GLY A 165 8.36 -2.67 25.70
C GLY A 165 9.47 -2.86 24.65
N TYR A 166 10.69 -3.19 25.08
CA TYR A 166 11.80 -3.56 24.18
C TYR A 166 11.48 -4.79 23.32
N GLU A 167 10.72 -5.75 23.82
CA GLU A 167 10.36 -6.96 23.05
C GLU A 167 9.05 -6.83 22.27
N ASP A 168 8.36 -5.69 22.37
CA ASP A 168 7.06 -5.49 21.74
C ASP A 168 7.19 -5.25 20.23
N ARG A 169 6.30 -5.88 19.45
CA ARG A 169 6.19 -5.61 18.01
C ARG A 169 5.60 -4.22 17.82
N HIS A 170 6.39 -3.30 17.30
CA HIS A 170 5.95 -1.95 16.93
C HIS A 170 5.35 -1.93 15.52
N ALA A 171 4.65 -0.85 15.16
CA ALA A 171 3.88 -0.77 13.92
C ALA A 171 4.73 -0.99 12.65
N LEU A 172 5.98 -0.49 12.63
CA LEU A 172 6.90 -0.69 11.50
C LEU A 172 7.47 -2.11 11.41
N TYR A 173 7.44 -2.91 12.48
CA TYR A 173 7.94 -4.29 12.43
C TYR A 173 7.17 -5.15 11.43
N ALA A 174 5.88 -4.86 11.22
CA ALA A 174 5.06 -5.51 10.19
C ALA A 174 5.63 -5.32 8.77
N LEU A 175 6.25 -4.18 8.48
CA LEU A 175 6.91 -3.91 7.20
C LEU A 175 8.15 -4.79 7.01
N ALA A 176 8.87 -5.11 8.09
CA ALA A 176 10.03 -5.99 8.03
C ALA A 176 9.64 -7.44 7.71
N GLU A 177 8.48 -7.90 8.22
CA GLU A 177 7.94 -9.24 7.96
C GLU A 177 7.23 -9.34 6.58
N MET A 178 6.73 -8.22 6.04
CA MET A 178 5.99 -8.15 4.79
C MET A 178 6.65 -7.20 3.76
N PRO A 179 7.80 -7.59 3.18
CA PRO A 179 8.41 -6.85 2.07
C PRO A 179 7.49 -6.89 0.84
N TRP A 180 7.59 -5.89 -0.05
CA TRP A 180 6.69 -5.69 -1.20
C TRP A 180 5.22 -5.65 -0.79
N SER A 181 4.88 -4.58 -0.08
CA SER A 181 3.54 -4.31 0.43
C SER A 181 3.10 -2.91 0.04
N VAL A 182 1.80 -2.70 0.07
CA VAL A 182 1.24 -1.36 0.10
C VAL A 182 1.23 -0.90 1.56
N VAL A 183 1.84 0.24 1.85
CA VAL A 183 1.85 0.84 3.18
C VAL A 183 0.77 1.90 3.22
N LEU A 184 -0.29 1.63 3.99
CA LEU A 184 -1.38 2.59 4.20
C LEU A 184 -1.13 3.36 5.50
N CYS A 185 -0.59 4.57 5.36
CA CYS A 185 -0.39 5.54 6.42
C CYS A 185 -1.68 6.34 6.63
N ASP A 186 -2.51 5.90 7.55
CA ASP A 186 -3.84 6.45 7.77
C ASP A 186 -3.79 7.68 8.70
N ARG A 187 -4.42 8.80 8.28
CA ARG A 187 -4.50 10.09 8.99
C ARG A 187 -3.14 10.61 9.43
N ILE A 188 -2.18 10.60 8.50
CA ILE A 188 -0.79 10.96 8.78
C ILE A 188 -0.64 12.41 9.26
N ASP A 189 -1.52 13.31 8.82
CA ASP A 189 -1.55 14.73 9.23
C ASP A 189 -2.01 14.96 10.68
N ARG A 190 -2.46 13.91 11.38
CA ARG A 190 -2.94 14.00 12.78
C ARG A 190 -1.92 13.53 13.80
N CYS A 191 -0.73 13.07 13.38
CA CYS A 191 0.32 12.67 14.30
C CYS A 191 1.19 13.85 14.78
N HIS A 192 1.99 13.58 15.82
CA HIS A 192 2.94 14.54 16.35
C HIS A 192 4.02 14.88 15.30
N PRO A 193 4.45 16.14 15.15
CA PRO A 193 5.47 16.53 14.16
C PRO A 193 6.79 15.74 14.26
N SER A 194 7.21 15.35 15.46
CA SER A 194 8.41 14.50 15.66
C SER A 194 8.27 13.13 14.98
N VAL A 195 7.05 12.59 14.91
CA VAL A 195 6.75 11.30 14.27
C VAL A 195 6.85 11.43 12.75
N LEU A 196 6.32 12.51 12.17
CA LEU A 196 6.52 12.82 10.74
C LEU A 196 8.00 12.96 10.39
N ALA A 197 8.75 13.73 11.18
CA ALA A 197 10.18 13.94 10.98
C ALA A 197 10.96 12.62 11.05
N ALA A 198 10.61 11.73 11.99
CA ALA A 198 11.22 10.41 12.12
C ALA A 198 10.84 9.47 10.96
N PHE A 199 9.65 9.62 10.39
CA PHE A 199 9.17 8.80 9.26
C PHE A 199 9.67 9.28 7.90
N LEU A 200 10.04 10.55 7.76
CA LEU A 200 10.51 11.14 6.49
C LEU A 200 11.65 10.36 5.79
N PRO A 201 12.67 9.80 6.48
CA PRO A 201 13.67 8.93 5.85
C PRO A 201 13.08 7.70 5.16
N ALA A 202 11.99 7.14 5.69
CA ALA A 202 11.28 6.02 5.09
C ALA A 202 10.77 6.36 3.69
N ILE A 203 10.38 7.61 3.45
CA ILE A 203 9.81 8.08 2.18
C ILE A 203 10.89 8.66 1.25
N THR A 204 11.87 9.37 1.79
CA THR A 204 12.93 10.02 1.01
C THR A 204 14.06 9.07 0.61
N GLN A 205 14.42 8.14 1.49
CA GLN A 205 15.54 7.20 1.31
C GLN A 205 15.06 5.75 1.17
N GLY A 206 13.75 5.49 1.32
CA GLY A 206 13.17 4.15 1.32
C GLY A 206 13.68 3.26 2.44
N VAL A 207 14.24 3.84 3.50
CA VAL A 207 14.71 3.09 4.66
C VAL A 207 14.50 3.89 5.92
N ILE A 208 14.01 3.21 6.95
CA ILE A 208 13.92 3.72 8.31
C ILE A 208 14.64 2.76 9.24
N THR A 209 15.27 3.30 10.27
CA THR A 209 15.96 2.49 11.29
C THR A 209 15.18 2.60 12.58
N ASP A 210 14.78 1.47 13.13
CA ASP A 210 14.09 1.40 14.42
C ASP A 210 15.07 1.68 15.58
N PHE A 211 14.56 1.84 16.81
CA PHE A 211 15.44 2.09 17.97
C PHE A 211 16.29 0.88 18.40
N GLN A 212 16.08 -0.28 17.78
CA GLN A 212 16.90 -1.47 17.95
C GLN A 212 18.03 -1.55 16.91
N GLY A 213 18.12 -0.59 16.00
CA GLY A 213 19.10 -0.56 14.92
C GLY A 213 18.74 -1.43 13.71
N ARG A 214 17.51 -1.96 13.64
CA ARG A 214 17.04 -2.73 12.49
C ARG A 214 16.65 -1.79 11.37
N ARG A 215 17.12 -2.09 10.16
CA ARG A 215 16.80 -1.34 8.94
C ARG A 215 15.54 -1.94 8.32
N ILE A 216 14.52 -1.11 8.14
CA ILE A 216 13.24 -1.45 7.54
C ILE A 216 13.16 -0.70 6.21
N TYR A 217 13.00 -1.43 5.12
CA TYR A 217 13.06 -0.88 3.76
C TYR A 217 11.65 -0.74 3.17
N LEU A 218 11.41 0.40 2.54
CA LEU A 218 10.17 0.77 1.84
C LEU A 218 10.42 1.02 0.34
N SER A 219 11.65 0.87 -0.15
CA SER A 219 12.01 1.14 -1.56
C SER A 219 11.12 0.40 -2.57
N ASP A 220 10.69 -0.82 -2.24
CA ASP A 220 9.83 -1.62 -3.10
C ASP A 220 8.32 -1.49 -2.79
N ALA A 221 7.95 -0.64 -1.84
CA ALA A 221 6.56 -0.44 -1.41
C ALA A 221 5.84 0.62 -2.24
N VAL A 222 4.51 0.55 -2.28
CA VAL A 222 3.66 1.68 -2.63
C VAL A 222 3.16 2.29 -1.32
N VAL A 223 3.38 3.58 -1.10
CA VAL A 223 2.93 4.27 0.10
C VAL A 223 1.68 5.08 -0.23
N LEU A 224 0.59 4.80 0.48
CA LEU A 224 -0.65 5.58 0.46
C LEU A 224 -0.76 6.33 1.78
N MET A 225 -0.87 7.65 1.73
CA MET A 225 -1.00 8.52 2.90
C MET A 225 -2.39 9.15 2.88
N THR A 226 -3.24 8.82 3.84
CA THR A 226 -4.52 9.52 3.96
C THR A 226 -4.36 10.73 4.85
N LEU A 227 -5.01 11.82 4.48
CA LEU A 227 -5.11 13.00 5.31
C LEU A 227 -6.55 13.09 5.83
N GLY A 228 -6.75 13.26 7.15
CA GLY A 228 -8.10 13.23 7.74
C GLY A 228 -8.98 14.37 7.22
N ALA A 229 -10.31 14.17 7.12
CA ALA A 229 -11.20 15.23 6.60
C ALA A 229 -11.01 16.58 7.32
N ALA A 230 -11.09 17.69 6.58
CA ALA A 230 -11.00 19.03 7.17
C ALA A 230 -12.02 19.24 8.31
N ARG A 231 -13.21 18.62 8.18
CA ARG A 231 -14.34 18.69 9.13
C ARG A 231 -14.05 18.14 10.53
N ASP A 232 -13.06 17.24 10.70
CA ASP A 232 -12.69 16.71 12.03
C ASP A 232 -12.01 17.76 12.94
N ARG A 233 -11.80 19.00 12.46
CA ARG A 233 -11.36 20.13 13.28
C ARG A 233 -12.50 20.86 14.00
N GLU A 234 -13.77 20.56 13.72
CA GLU A 234 -14.91 21.15 14.45
C GLU A 234 -15.11 20.49 15.83
N ILE A 235 -14.23 20.83 16.77
CA ILE A 235 -14.50 20.62 18.20
C ILE A 235 -15.57 21.63 18.64
N GLY A 236 -16.83 21.22 18.54
CA GLY A 236 -17.95 21.55 19.42
C GLY A 236 -18.23 23.02 19.79
N THR A 237 -19.00 23.72 18.97
CA THR A 237 -19.90 24.79 19.43
C THR A 237 -21.31 24.22 19.62
N ILE A 238 -21.61 23.74 20.83
CA ILE A 238 -22.99 23.41 21.23
C ILE A 238 -23.75 24.72 21.42
N GLY A 239 -24.58 25.07 20.44
CA GLY A 239 -25.52 26.19 20.53
C GLY A 239 -26.79 25.87 19.76
N PHE A 240 -27.92 25.80 20.47
CA PHE A 240 -29.26 25.74 19.87
C PHE A 240 -29.57 27.06 19.17
N ALA A 241 -29.10 27.23 17.94
CA ALA A 241 -29.69 28.13 16.97
C ALA A 241 -29.98 27.27 15.74
N ALA A 242 -31.24 27.29 15.29
CA ALA A 242 -31.68 26.54 14.13
C ALA A 242 -30.70 26.75 12.98
N ALA A 243 -30.02 25.67 12.59
CA ALA A 243 -29.15 25.67 11.43
C ALA A 243 -30.02 26.04 10.22
N ALA A 244 -29.84 27.25 9.71
CA ALA A 244 -30.10 27.48 8.30
C ALA A 244 -29.30 26.41 7.52
N PRO A 245 -29.81 25.88 6.40
CA PRO A 245 -29.00 25.01 5.57
C PRO A 245 -27.75 25.80 5.23
N ALA A 246 -26.63 25.40 5.82
CA ALA A 246 -25.35 25.98 5.50
C ALA A 246 -25.22 25.77 3.99
N SER A 247 -25.26 26.87 3.24
CA SER A 247 -24.84 26.81 1.85
C SER A 247 -23.41 26.28 1.89
N ASP A 248 -23.21 25.05 1.43
CA ASP A 248 -21.91 24.47 1.11
C ASP A 248 -21.13 25.54 0.36
N ARG A 249 -20.24 26.23 1.07
CA ARG A 249 -19.23 27.08 0.49
C ARG A 249 -17.95 26.40 0.86
N ASP A 250 -17.38 25.77 -0.17
CA ASP A 250 -16.00 25.35 -0.31
C ASP A 250 -15.07 26.26 0.51
N GLU A 251 -14.78 25.89 1.76
CA GLU A 251 -13.48 26.25 2.31
C GLU A 251 -12.49 25.36 1.57
N PRO A 252 -11.58 25.94 0.75
CA PRO A 252 -10.62 25.12 0.02
C PRO A 252 -9.85 24.29 1.03
N GLU A 253 -9.75 22.97 0.80
CA GLU A 253 -8.97 22.12 1.69
C GLU A 253 -7.54 22.70 1.81
N PRO A 254 -6.97 22.75 3.03
CA PRO A 254 -5.63 23.28 3.22
C PRO A 254 -4.62 22.50 2.38
N ASP A 255 -3.71 23.22 1.71
CA ASP A 255 -2.72 22.65 0.80
C ASP A 255 -1.91 21.54 1.49
N LEU A 256 -1.48 20.55 0.71
CA LEU A 256 -0.65 19.43 1.16
C LEU A 256 0.56 19.91 1.99
N THR A 257 1.16 21.03 1.59
CA THR A 257 2.28 21.68 2.27
C THR A 257 1.93 22.13 3.70
N GLU A 258 0.73 22.67 3.90
CA GLU A 258 0.28 23.13 5.22
C GLU A 258 0.04 21.93 6.16
N ARG A 259 -0.46 20.83 5.61
CA ARG A 259 -0.85 19.64 6.38
C ARG A 259 0.32 18.73 6.72
N LEU A 260 1.25 18.54 5.78
CA LEU A 260 2.38 17.61 5.92
C LEU A 260 3.72 18.29 6.18
N GLY A 261 3.77 19.62 6.03
CA GLY A 261 5.02 20.36 5.95
C GLY A 261 5.70 20.21 4.58
N PRO A 262 6.64 21.12 4.26
CA PRO A 262 7.23 21.21 2.93
C PRO A 262 8.08 20.00 2.55
N GLU A 263 8.77 19.40 3.52
CA GLU A 263 9.68 18.28 3.26
C GLU A 263 8.91 17.03 2.83
N LEU A 264 7.85 16.65 3.56
CA LEU A 264 7.05 15.47 3.23
C LEU A 264 6.16 15.74 2.00
N ALA A 265 5.57 16.92 1.88
CA ALA A 265 4.77 17.29 0.70
C ALA A 265 5.60 17.19 -0.60
N ALA A 266 6.87 17.62 -0.60
CA ALA A 266 7.76 17.51 -1.76
C ALA A 266 8.12 16.06 -2.16
N THR A 267 7.81 15.08 -1.29
CA THR A 267 7.98 13.65 -1.59
C THR A 267 6.73 12.97 -2.10
N VAL A 268 5.61 13.68 -2.20
CA VAL A 268 4.39 13.12 -2.78
C VAL A 268 4.52 13.13 -4.30
N ASP A 269 4.32 11.97 -4.92
CA ASP A 269 4.31 11.84 -6.38
C ASP A 269 2.92 12.24 -6.93
N PHE A 270 1.84 11.89 -6.21
CA PHE A 270 0.46 12.18 -6.61
C PHE A 270 -0.42 12.58 -5.42
N TRP A 271 -1.29 13.58 -5.64
CA TRP A 271 -2.35 14.00 -4.72
C TRP A 271 -3.70 13.72 -5.38
N PHE A 272 -4.54 12.91 -4.72
CA PHE A 272 -5.91 12.62 -5.16
C PHE A 272 -6.87 12.97 -4.01
N ASP A 273 -7.73 13.96 -4.21
CA ASP A 273 -8.69 14.47 -3.22
C ASP A 273 -10.16 14.27 -3.62
N GLU A 274 -10.44 14.24 -4.92
CA GLU A 274 -11.75 13.94 -5.47
C GLU A 274 -11.90 12.44 -5.78
N ALA A 275 -12.96 11.83 -5.26
CA ALA A 275 -13.35 10.49 -5.70
C ALA A 275 -14.00 10.58 -7.10
N PRO A 276 -13.90 9.51 -7.93
CA PRO A 276 -14.58 9.49 -9.22
C PRO A 276 -16.08 9.75 -9.02
N ALA A 277 -16.62 10.71 -9.77
CA ALA A 277 -17.99 11.19 -9.57
C ALA A 277 -19.01 10.04 -9.54
N THR A 278 -19.62 9.82 -8.37
CA THR A 278 -20.73 8.88 -8.15
C THR A 278 -21.98 9.26 -8.95
N SER A 279 -22.05 10.48 -9.50
CA SER A 279 -23.17 10.95 -10.32
C SER A 279 -23.35 10.20 -11.65
N ALA A 280 -22.41 9.30 -11.97
CA ALA A 280 -22.54 8.27 -13.00
C ALA A 280 -22.54 6.84 -12.42
N LEU A 281 -23.04 6.64 -11.19
CA LEU A 281 -23.56 5.33 -10.78
C LEU A 281 -24.79 5.04 -11.63
N GLY A 282 -24.55 4.67 -12.89
CA GLY A 282 -25.53 3.96 -13.66
C GLY A 282 -25.95 2.73 -12.85
N SER A 283 -27.22 2.38 -12.95
CA SER A 283 -27.79 1.14 -12.43
C SER A 283 -26.92 -0.09 -12.68
N ASP A 284 -26.12 -0.01 -13.74
CA ASP A 284 -25.14 -0.99 -14.15
C ASP A 284 -24.06 -1.29 -13.09
N TRP A 285 -23.44 -0.31 -12.42
CA TRP A 285 -22.40 -0.60 -11.42
C TRP A 285 -22.98 -1.34 -10.21
N ILE A 286 -24.14 -0.90 -9.72
CA ILE A 286 -24.79 -1.50 -8.54
C ILE A 286 -25.18 -2.95 -8.87
N THR A 287 -25.72 -3.20 -10.06
CA THR A 287 -26.13 -4.54 -10.48
C THR A 287 -24.98 -5.47 -10.84
N THR A 288 -23.91 -4.96 -11.43
CA THR A 288 -22.79 -5.79 -11.89
C THR A 288 -21.71 -6.00 -10.84
N ARG A 289 -21.61 -5.13 -9.82
CA ARG A 289 -20.51 -5.16 -8.84
C ARG A 289 -20.99 -5.28 -7.39
N LEU A 290 -21.71 -4.28 -6.87
CA LEU A 290 -22.10 -4.22 -5.46
C LEU A 290 -23.00 -5.40 -5.06
N LEU A 291 -24.09 -5.62 -5.80
CA LEU A 291 -25.09 -6.63 -5.45
C LEU A 291 -24.53 -8.06 -5.54
N PRO A 292 -23.74 -8.44 -6.57
CA PRO A 292 -23.06 -9.73 -6.61
C PRO A 292 -22.09 -9.99 -5.47
N GLU A 293 -21.33 -8.98 -5.04
CA GLU A 293 -20.35 -9.10 -3.95
C GLU A 293 -21.04 -9.30 -2.60
N VAL A 294 -22.09 -8.51 -2.32
CA VAL A 294 -22.95 -8.69 -1.14
C VAL A 294 -23.62 -10.07 -1.18
N ALA A 295 -24.11 -10.51 -2.34
CA ALA A 295 -24.69 -11.84 -2.52
C ALA A 295 -23.68 -12.96 -2.21
N ALA A 296 -22.44 -12.83 -2.69
CA ALA A 296 -21.40 -13.82 -2.46
C ALA A 296 -21.07 -13.97 -0.96
N ARG A 297 -20.90 -12.84 -0.24
CA ARG A 297 -20.62 -12.82 1.20
C ARG A 297 -21.73 -13.48 2.03
N HIS A 298 -22.98 -13.29 1.65
CA HIS A 298 -24.11 -13.88 2.37
C HIS A 298 -24.36 -15.35 1.95
N ARG A 299 -23.92 -15.76 0.75
CA ARG A 299 -23.96 -17.16 0.31
C ARG A 299 -23.08 -18.07 1.18
N GLU A 300 -21.95 -17.56 1.67
CA GLU A 300 -21.09 -18.26 2.63
C GLU A 300 -21.82 -18.57 3.96
N HIS A 301 -22.86 -17.81 4.28
CA HIS A 301 -23.70 -17.99 5.46
C HIS A 301 -25.02 -18.72 5.13
N GLY A 302 -25.13 -19.32 3.95
CA GLY A 302 -26.32 -20.04 3.50
C GLY A 302 -27.50 -19.14 3.11
N VAL A 303 -27.30 -17.83 2.98
CA VAL A 303 -28.34 -16.87 2.60
C VAL A 303 -28.17 -16.54 1.11
N THR A 304 -29.25 -16.73 0.35
CA THR A 304 -29.29 -16.36 -1.07
C THR A 304 -30.04 -15.03 -1.18
N LEU A 305 -29.41 -14.05 -1.83
CA LEU A 305 -29.99 -12.72 -2.05
C LEU A 305 -30.42 -12.61 -3.52
N ASP A 306 -31.68 -12.27 -3.72
CA ASP A 306 -32.27 -11.89 -5.01
C ASP A 306 -32.79 -10.46 -4.90
N TRP A 307 -32.71 -9.69 -5.98
CA TRP A 307 -33.15 -8.30 -6.03
C TRP A 307 -33.97 -8.02 -7.28
N ASP A 308 -34.89 -7.07 -7.15
CA ASP A 308 -35.66 -6.55 -8.28
C ASP A 308 -34.86 -5.47 -9.02
N ALA A 309 -35.01 -5.40 -10.34
CA ALA A 309 -34.36 -4.37 -11.17
C ALA A 309 -34.77 -2.94 -10.75
N SER A 310 -35.93 -2.78 -10.11
CA SER A 310 -36.43 -1.50 -9.60
C SER A 310 -35.62 -0.91 -8.45
N ILE A 311 -34.77 -1.70 -7.78
CA ILE A 311 -33.92 -1.21 -6.67
C ILE A 311 -32.82 -0.26 -7.17
N VAL A 312 -32.55 -0.30 -8.48
CA VAL A 312 -31.38 0.30 -9.09
C VAL A 312 -31.73 1.37 -10.13
N THR A 313 -33.03 1.66 -10.29
CA THR A 313 -33.56 2.61 -11.29
C THR A 313 -33.85 3.98 -10.69
#